data_AF-A0A1R1BGU7-F1
#
_entry.id   AF-A0A1R1BGU7-F1
#
_cell.length_a   1.000
_cell.length_b   1.000
_cell.length_c   1.000
_cell.angle_alpha   90.00
_cell.angle_beta   90.00
_cell.angle_gamma   90.00
#
_symmetry.space_group_name_H-M   'P 1'
#
loop_
_entity.id
_entity.type
_entity.pdbx_description
1 polymer ?
#
loop_
_entity_poly.entity_id
_entity_poly.type
_entity_poly.pdbx_seq_one_letter_code
_entity_poly.pdbx_strand_id
1 'polypeptide(L)' 'MLISVIMPLYNSADYIKKAIDSVLKQSLKNIEVLLVNDGSMDSRGRIADEYANAEPRVQ' A
#
# COMPACT_ATOMS: atom_id res chain seq x y z
N MET A 1 -7.48 -17.20 -8.13
CA MET A 1 -8.37 -16.15 -7.60
C MET A 1 -7.53 -14.95 -7.23
N LEU A 2 -7.91 -13.75 -7.67
CA LEU A 2 -7.24 -12.50 -7.30
C LEU A 2 -7.93 -11.93 -6.08
N ILE A 3 -7.15 -11.43 -5.11
CA ILE A 3 -7.65 -10.71 -3.94
C ILE A 3 -7.12 -9.28 -3.98
N SER A 4 -8.02 -8.31 -3.88
CA SER A 4 -7.67 -6.90 -3.79
C SER A 4 -7.71 -6.44 -2.35
N VAL A 5 -6.62 -5.86 -1.87
CA VAL A 5 -6.51 -5.27 -0.52
C VAL A 5 -6.51 -3.76 -0.66
N ILE A 6 -7.61 -3.13 -0.23
CA ILE A 6 -7.79 -1.68 -0.31
C ILE A 6 -7.32 -1.06 1.00
N MET A 7 -6.35 -0.15 0.94
CA MET A 7 -5.73 0.49 2.11
C MET A 7 -5.85 2.02 2.03
N PRO A 8 -6.77 2.64 2.77
CA PRO A 8 -6.84 4.10 2.87
C PRO A 8 -5.66 4.65 3.69
N LEU A 9 -5.01 5.69 3.18
CA LEU A 9 -3.81 6.28 3.77
C LEU A 9 -4.16 7.39 4.78
N TYR A 10 -4.76 7.06 5.92
CA TYR A 10 -5.13 8.05 6.93
C TYR A 10 -4.20 8.05 8.16
N ASN A 11 -3.59 9.21 8.42
CA ASN A 11 -2.92 9.63 9.66
C ASN A 11 -1.93 8.65 10.34
N SER A 12 -1.24 7.76 9.60
CA SER A 12 -0.42 6.68 10.19
C SER A 12 0.88 6.41 9.41
N ALA A 13 1.67 7.46 9.12
CA ALA A 13 2.88 7.36 8.30
C ALA A 13 3.88 6.31 8.80
N ASP A 14 4.02 6.14 10.12
CA ASP A 14 4.97 5.19 10.72
C ASP A 14 4.52 3.72 10.61
N TYR A 15 3.22 3.47 10.43
CA TYR A 15 2.67 2.12 10.35
C TYR A 15 2.40 1.67 8.92
N ILE A 16 2.28 2.62 7.98
CA ILE A 16 1.87 2.32 6.61
C ILE A 16 2.84 1.34 5.92
N LYS A 17 4.15 1.54 6.09
CA LYS A 17 5.18 0.66 5.51
C LYS A 17 5.06 -0.77 6.04
N LYS A 18 4.91 -0.91 7.37
CA LYS A 18 4.73 -2.21 8.02
C LYS A 18 3.45 -2.91 7.56
N ALA A 19 2.36 -2.16 7.39
CA ALA A 19 1.09 -2.69 6.94
C ALA A 19 1.18 -3.20 5.48
N ILE A 20 1.74 -2.40 4.56
CA ILE A 20 1.94 -2.79 3.16
C ILE A 20 2.84 -4.03 3.08
N ASP A 21 3.98 -4.00 3.78
CA ASP A 21 4.91 -5.15 3.85
C ASP A 21 4.22 -6.43 4.35
N SER A 22 3.31 -6.30 5.32
CA SER A 22 2.60 -7.46 5.87
C SER A 22 1.69 -8.14 4.84
N VAL A 23 1.09 -7.35 3.93
CA VAL A 23 0.26 -7.85 2.83
C VAL A 23 1.14 -8.46 1.74
N LEU A 24 2.25 -7.79 1.39
CA LEU A 24 3.17 -8.28 0.35
C LEU A 24 3.86 -9.60 0.74
N LYS A 25 4.03 -9.85 2.05
CA LYS A 25 4.64 -11.07 2.61
C LYS A 25 3.65 -12.22 2.83
N GLN A 26 2.37 -12.06 2.50
CA GLN A 26 1.39 -13.15 2.63
C GLN A 26 1.78 -14.40 1.82
N SER A 27 1.32 -15.57 2.29
CA SER A 27 1.53 -16.85 1.59
C SER A 27 0.81 -16.89 0.25
N LEU A 28 -0.38 -16.27 0.17
CA LEU A 28 -1.10 -16.03 -1.08
C LEU A 28 -0.36 -14.96 -1.90
N LYS A 29 0.03 -15.29 -3.14
CA LYS A 29 0.83 -14.39 -3.99
C LYS A 29 0.01 -13.56 -4.98
N ASN A 30 -1.16 -14.04 -5.35
CA ASN A 30 -2.04 -13.38 -6.31
C ASN A 30 -2.92 -12.32 -5.61
N ILE A 31 -2.24 -11.27 -5.14
CA ILE A 31 -2.82 -10.14 -4.41
C ILE A 31 -2.47 -8.85 -5.17
N GLU A 32 -3.42 -7.94 -5.26
CA GLU A 32 -3.18 -6.52 -5.58
C GLU A 32 -3.44 -5.66 -4.35
N VAL A 33 -2.67 -4.59 -4.19
CA VAL A 33 -2.79 -3.63 -3.09
C VAL A 33 -3.13 -2.27 -3.70
N LEU A 34 -4.25 -1.69 -3.27
CA LEU A 34 -4.72 -0.39 -3.74
C LEU A 34 -4.59 0.62 -2.59
N LEU A 35 -3.63 1.53 -2.70
CA LEU A 35 -3.36 2.58 -1.73
C LEU A 35 -4.20 3.81 -2.06
N VAL A 36 -5.20 4.08 -1.23
CA VAL A 36 -6.14 5.19 -1.48
C VAL A 36 -5.71 6.40 -0.65
N ASN A 37 -5.05 7.36 -1.29
CA ASN A 37 -4.81 8.68 -0.72
C ASN A 37 -6.10 9.51 -0.79
N ASP A 38 -6.59 10.01 0.35
CA ASP A 38 -7.83 10.80 0.45
C ASP A 38 -7.63 12.30 0.12
N GLY A 39 -6.49 12.66 -0.47
CA GLY A 39 -6.12 14.04 -0.77
C GLY A 39 -5.16 14.66 0.25
N SER A 40 -4.51 13.83 1.08
CA SER A 40 -3.46 14.31 1.97
C SER A 40 -2.21 14.72 1.17
N MET A 41 -1.73 15.95 1.38
CA MET A 41 -0.52 16.50 0.74
C MET A 41 0.76 16.21 1.52
N ASP A 42 0.75 15.17 2.36
CA ASP A 42 1.82 14.88 3.30
C ASP A 42 2.81 13.82 2.78
N SER A 43 3.75 13.42 3.66
CA SER A 43 4.76 12.40 3.37
C SER A 43 4.22 11.01 3.04
N ARG A 44 2.90 10.75 3.20
CA ARG A 44 2.27 9.44 2.95
C ARG A 44 2.07 9.19 1.46
N GLY A 45 1.79 10.23 0.69
CA GLY A 45 1.77 10.15 -0.78
C GLY A 45 3.11 9.68 -1.33
N ARG A 46 4.22 10.22 -0.82
CA ARG A 46 5.57 9.79 -1.21
C ARG A 46 5.82 8.31 -0.90
N ILE A 47 5.34 7.83 0.25
CA ILE A 47 5.48 6.40 0.59
C ILE A 47 4.66 5.55 -0.38
N ALA A 48 3.44 5.95 -0.72
CA ALA A 48 2.64 5.24 -1.71
C ALA A 48 3.34 5.21 -3.08
N ASP A 49 3.89 6.34 -3.52
CA ASP A 49 4.67 6.43 -4.75
C ASP A 49 5.93 5.54 -4.72
N GLU A 50 6.66 5.51 -3.59
CA GLU A 50 7.82 4.63 -3.40
C GLU A 50 7.45 3.15 -3.61
N TYR A 51 6.32 2.71 -3.02
CA TYR A 51 5.87 1.31 -3.15
C TYR A 51 5.32 1.02 -4.55
N ALA A 52 4.49 1.90 -5.12
CA ALA A 52 3.93 1.71 -6.46
C ALA A 52 5.02 1.63 -7.54
N ASN A 53 6.12 2.37 -7.38
CA ASN A 53 7.26 2.29 -8.30
C ASN A 53 8.13 1.04 -8.10
N ALA A 54 8.20 0.50 -6.87
CA ALA A 54 9.08 -0.62 -6.53
C ALA A 54 8.40 -1.99 -6.64
N GLU A 55 7.07 -2.06 -6.49
CA GLU A 55 6.30 -3.30 -6.41
C GLU A 55 5.10 -3.24 -7.37
N PRO A 56 5.11 -4.02 -8.48
CA PRO A 56 4.05 -4.01 -9.48
C PRO A 56 2.65 -4.40 -8.98
N ARG A 57 2.58 -5.05 -7.81
CA ARG A 57 1.31 -5.41 -7.17
C ARG A 57 0.67 -4.26 -6.38
N VAL A 58 1.38 -3.14 -6.18
CA VAL A 58 0.90 -1.96 -5.44
C VAL A 58 0.52 -0.86 -6.44
N GLN A 59 -0.66 -0.28 -6.27
CA GLN A 59 -1.17 0.85 -7.06
C GLN A 59 -1.70 1.95 -6.14
#